data_AF-A0AAN0M9W2-F1
#
_entry.id   AF-A0AAN0M9W2-F1
#
_cell.length_a   1.000
_cell.length_b   1.000
_cell.length_c   1.000
_cell.angle_alpha   90.00
_cell.angle_beta   90.00
_cell.angle_gamma   90.00
#
_symmetry.space_group_name_H-M   'P 1'
#
loop_
_entity.id
_entity.type
_entity.pdbx_description
1 polymer ?
#
loop_
_entity_poly.entity_id
_entity_poly.type
_entity_poly.pdbx_seq_one_letter_code
_entity_poly.pdbx_strand_id
1 'polypeptide(L)' 'MWKTDPKDAITVDELVDKLKRYKPYYGEEGGVTFCGGEPLNQPEFLYEAMKACKVEGIGTCLDTSGFGRPIHLMIS' A
#
# COMPACT_ATOMS: atom_id res chain seq x y z
N MET A 1 11.24 2.67 -17.25
CA MET A 1 11.44 2.51 -15.79
C MET A 1 10.39 3.35 -15.09
N TRP A 2 9.83 2.86 -13.97
CA TRP A 2 8.96 3.66 -13.11
C TRP A 2 9.69 4.94 -12.70
N LYS A 3 9.03 6.08 -12.85
CA LYS A 3 9.57 7.39 -12.48
C LYS A 3 8.86 7.85 -11.22
N THR A 4 9.63 8.27 -10.22
CA THR A 4 9.09 8.86 -8.99
C THR A 4 9.15 10.37 -9.16
N ASP A 5 7.99 11.00 -9.42
CA ASP A 5 7.87 12.45 -9.49
C ASP A 5 7.15 12.94 -8.21
N PRO A 6 7.68 13.95 -7.50
CA PRO A 6 7.03 14.49 -6.30
C PRO A 6 5.58 14.92 -6.50
N LYS A 7 5.18 15.28 -7.73
CA LYS A 7 3.78 15.64 -8.05
C LYS A 7 2.81 14.45 -7.93
N ASP A 8 3.33 13.23 -8.01
CA ASP A 8 2.56 11.99 -7.94
C ASP A 8 2.54 11.43 -6.50
N ALA A 9 3.14 12.14 -5.54
CA ALA A 9 3.10 11.77 -4.14
C ALA A 9 1.66 11.81 -3.61
N ILE A 10 1.32 10.82 -2.79
CA ILE A 10 0.02 10.67 -2.17
C ILE A 10 0.22 10.27 -0.72
N THR A 11 -0.62 10.77 0.17
CA THR A 11 -0.64 10.35 1.58
C THR A 11 -1.38 9.03 1.75
N VAL A 12 -1.18 8.36 2.89
CA VAL A 12 -1.90 7.12 3.23
C VAL A 12 -3.42 7.38 3.28
N ASP A 13 -3.84 8.50 3.88
CA ASP A 13 -5.25 8.86 4.01
C ASP A 13 -5.89 9.08 2.63
N GLU A 14 -5.23 9.86 1.76
CA GLU A 14 -5.72 10.09 0.39
C GLU A 14 -5.79 8.79 -0.43
N LEU A 15 -4.84 7.88 -0.23
CA LEU A 15 -4.87 6.56 -0.87
C LEU A 15 -6.07 5.76 -0.38
N VAL A 16 -6.23 5.60 0.92
CA VAL A 16 -7.31 4.80 1.52
C VAL A 16 -8.68 5.38 1.18
N ASP A 17 -8.83 6.70 1.18
CA ASP A 17 -10.07 7.37 0.74
C ASP A 17 -10.41 7.10 -0.72
N LYS A 18 -9.40 7.00 -1.60
CA LYS A 18 -9.62 6.55 -2.97
C LYS A 18 -10.05 5.09 -3.00
N LEU A 19 -9.36 4.20 -2.27
CA LEU A 19 -9.68 2.77 -2.24
C LEU A 19 -11.09 2.49 -1.70
N LYS A 20 -11.53 3.22 -0.68
CA LYS A 20 -12.90 3.12 -0.13
C LYS A 20 -13.98 3.32 -1.17
N ARG A 21 -13.77 4.19 -2.16
CA ARG A 21 -14.74 4.44 -3.26
C ARG A 21 -14.93 3.20 -4.14
N TYR A 22 -13.95 2.30 -4.16
CA TYR A 22 -13.99 1.07 -4.94
C TYR A 22 -14.45 -0.16 -4.14
N LYS A 23 -14.73 -0.02 -2.83
CA LYS A 23 -15.25 -1.12 -1.98
C LYS A 23 -16.38 -1.94 -2.61
N PRO A 24 -17.38 -1.34 -3.28
CA PRO A 24 -18.45 -2.11 -3.92
C PRO A 24 -17.97 -3.11 -4.98
N TYR A 25 -16.77 -2.93 -5.54
CA TYR A 25 -16.19 -3.81 -6.56
C TYR A 25 -15.32 -4.93 -6.01
N TYR A 26 -14.95 -4.90 -4.73
CA TYR A 26 -14.04 -5.89 -4.14
C TYR A 26 -14.69 -7.25 -3.88
N GLY A 27 -16.01 -7.29 -3.70
CA GLY A 27 -16.70 -8.51 -3.24
C GLY A 27 -16.33 -8.87 -1.80
N GLU A 28 -16.64 -10.10 -1.38
CA GLU A 28 -16.46 -10.56 0.01
C GLU A 28 -14.99 -10.89 0.35
N GLU A 29 -14.22 -11.41 -0.61
CA GLU A 29 -12.85 -11.89 -0.41
C GLU A 29 -11.78 -11.02 -1.09
N GLY A 30 -12.19 -9.99 -1.85
CA GLY A 30 -11.27 -9.17 -2.63
C GLY A 30 -10.75 -7.95 -1.91
N GLY A 31 -10.09 -7.08 -2.69
CA GLY A 31 -9.50 -5.86 -2.18
C GLY A 31 -8.45 -5.32 -3.13
N VAL A 32 -7.29 -4.94 -2.59
CA VAL A 32 -6.22 -4.29 -3.35
C VAL A 32 -4.95 -5.12 -3.34
N THR A 33 -4.25 -5.11 -4.48
CA THR A 33 -2.91 -5.69 -4.61
C THR A 33 -1.90 -4.56 -4.78
N PHE A 34 -0.97 -4.44 -3.83
CA PHE A 34 0.16 -3.51 -3.95
C PHE A 34 1.21 -4.14 -4.87
N CYS A 35 1.30 -3.61 -6.09
CA CYS A 35 2.24 -4.00 -7.13
C CYS A 35 2.91 -2.75 -7.74
N GLY A 36 3.83 -2.90 -8.70
CA GLY A 36 4.40 -1.76 -9.44
C GLY A 36 5.90 -1.91 -9.70
N GLY A 37 6.70 -0.93 -9.26
CA GLY A 37 8.16 -1.07 -9.19
C GLY A 37 8.55 -2.15 -8.17
N GLU A 38 9.18 -1.78 -7.07
CA GLU A 38 9.36 -2.69 -5.94
C GLU A 38 8.76 -2.03 -4.69
N PRO A 39 7.57 -2.47 -4.24
CA PRO A 39 6.84 -1.86 -3.12
C PRO A 39 7.67 -1.75 -1.83
N LEU A 40 8.62 -2.66 -1.63
CA LEU A 40 9.53 -2.64 -0.48
C LEU A 40 10.56 -1.49 -0.52
N ASN A 41 10.57 -0.66 -1.56
CA ASN A 41 11.31 0.61 -1.59
C ASN A 41 10.60 1.75 -0.85
N GLN A 42 9.38 1.56 -0.34
CA GLN A 42 8.72 2.53 0.54
C GLN A 42 8.02 1.79 1.70
N PRO A 43 8.80 1.08 2.53
CA PRO A 43 8.25 0.08 3.43
C PRO A 43 7.39 0.68 4.55
N GLU A 44 7.71 1.89 5.04
CA GLU A 44 6.91 2.60 6.05
C GLU A 44 5.55 3.02 5.49
N PHE A 45 5.52 3.59 4.28
CA PHE A 45 4.28 3.97 3.60
C PHE A 45 3.40 2.75 3.32
N LEU A 46 4.00 1.68 2.80
CA LEU A 46 3.31 0.42 2.51
C LEU A 46 2.68 -0.17 3.77
N TYR A 47 3.43 -0.22 4.88
CA TYR A 47 2.94 -0.73 6.15
C TYR A 47 1.72 0.06 6.65
N GLU A 48 1.81 1.39 6.69
CA GLU A 48 0.70 2.22 7.15
C GLU A 48 -0.50 2.14 6.21
N ALA A 49 -0.29 2.07 4.89
CA ALA A 49 -1.36 1.88 3.91
C ALA A 49 -2.09 0.54 4.10
N MET A 50 -1.35 -0.57 4.27
CA MET A 50 -1.94 -1.88 4.49
C MET A 50 -2.71 -1.94 5.82
N LYS A 51 -2.17 -1.32 6.87
CA LYS A 51 -2.83 -1.21 8.18
C LYS A 51 -4.13 -0.41 8.10
N ALA A 52 -4.13 0.73 7.41
CA ALA A 52 -5.32 1.54 7.21
C ALA A 52 -6.38 0.82 6.35
N CYS A 53 -5.97 0.11 5.30
CA CYS A 53 -6.87 -0.75 4.52
C CYS A 53 -7.56 -1.82 5.40
N LYS A 54 -6.80 -2.44 6.32
CA LYS A 54 -7.35 -3.43 7.26
C LYS A 54 -8.40 -2.84 8.21
N VAL A 55 -8.19 -1.63 8.72
CA VAL A 55 -9.18 -0.92 9.56
C VAL A 55 -10.47 -0.69 8.79
N GLU A 56 -10.35 -0.41 7.50
CA GLU A 56 -11.49 -0.23 6.59
C GLU A 56 -12.09 -1.56 6.11
N GLY A 57 -11.57 -2.73 6.52
CA GLY A 57 -12.07 -4.03 6.03
C GLY A 57 -11.79 -4.27 4.55
N ILE A 58 -10.75 -3.65 3.98
CA ILE A 58 -10.29 -3.88 2.61
C ILE A 58 -9.21 -4.97 2.66
N GLY A 59 -9.40 -6.07 1.92
CA GLY A 59 -8.38 -7.10 1.75
C GLY A 59 -7.12 -6.54 1.09
N THR A 60 -5.94 -6.99 1.51
CA THR A 60 -4.66 -6.53 0.95
C THR A 60 -3.81 -7.70 0.50
N CYS A 61 -3.27 -7.63 -0.70
CA CYS A 61 -2.25 -8.53 -1.23
C CYS A 61 -0.98 -7.72 -1.54
N LEU A 62 0.19 -8.30 -1.33
CA LEU A 62 1.48 -7.70 -1.66
C LEU A 62 2.18 -8.55 -2.72
N ASP A 63 2.46 -7.96 -3.87
CA ASP A 63 3.20 -8.58 -4.96
C ASP A 63 4.61 -7.96 -5.04
N THR A 64 5.63 -8.74 -4.67
CA THR A 64 7.02 -8.28 -4.51
C THR A 64 8.02 -9.35 -4.95
N SER A 65 9.17 -8.91 -5.47
CA SER A 65 10.32 -9.78 -5.76
C SER A 65 11.18 -10.10 -4.52
N GLY A 66 10.88 -9.47 -3.38
CA GLY A 66 11.63 -9.60 -2.13
C GLY A 66 12.84 -8.67 -2.01
N PHE A 67 13.05 -7.74 -2.96
CA PHE A 67 14.18 -6.80 -2.93
C PHE A 67 13.82 -5.50 -2.21
N GLY A 68 13.94 -5.47 -0.89
CA GLY A 68 13.54 -4.32 -0.07
C GLY A 68 14.69 -3.54 0.55
N ARG A 69 14.44 -2.27 0.90
CA ARG A 69 15.31 -1.58 1.87
C ARG A 69 15.04 -2.15 3.27
N PRO A 70 16.07 -2.42 4.09
CA PRO A 70 15.86 -2.86 5.46
C PRO A 70 15.03 -1.82 6.22
N ILE A 71 13.92 -2.27 6.80
CA ILE A 71 13.17 -1.42 7.73
C ILE A 71 13.94 -1.43 9.05
N HIS A 72 14.49 -0.29 9.46
CA HIS A 72 15.14 -0.17 10.77
C HIS A 72 14.05 0.16 11.80
N LEU A 73 13.20 -0.82 12.09
CA LEU A 73 12.27 -0.73 13.21
C LEU A 73 13.09 -0.87 14.50
N MET A 74 13.53 0.26 15.07
CA MET A 74 13.88 0.30 16.49
C MET A 74 12.59 0.05 17.27
N ILE A 75 12.37 -1.20 17.63
CA ILE A 75 11.37 -1.59 18.61
C ILE A 75 11.93 -1.13 19.96
N SER A 76 11.42 -0.02 20.49
CA SER A 76 11.61 0.38 21.89
C SER A 76 10.57 -0.28 22.77
#